data_AF-S6TJR4-F1
#
_entry.id   AF-S6TJR4-F1
#
_cell.length_a   1.000
_cell.length_b   1.000
_cell.length_c   1.000
_cell.angle_alpha   90.00
_cell.angle_beta   90.00
_cell.angle_gamma   90.00
#
_symmetry.space_group_name_H-M   'P 1'
#
loop_
_entity.id
_entity.type
_entity.pdbx_description
1 polymer ?
#
loop_
_entity_poly.entity_id
_entity_poly.type
_entity_poly.pdbx_seq_one_letter_code
_entity_poly.pdbx_strand_id
1 'polypeptide(L)' 'TAPLCAELIAAWLDNEPLPLPRSVAEACHPNRFALRGLIRGGGK' A
#
# COMPACT_ATOMS: atom_id res chain seq x y z
N THR A 1 6.52 -14.48 -1.19
CA THR A 1 6.00 -13.17 -0.75
C THR A 1 6.86 -12.54 0.33
N ALA A 2 7.45 -13.30 1.25
CA ALA A 2 8.26 -12.78 2.36
C ALA A 2 9.37 -11.75 2.01
N PRO A 3 10.29 -11.95 1.03
CA PRO A 3 11.41 -11.03 0.82
C PRO A 3 10.96 -9.65 0.30
N LEU A 4 10.16 -9.61 -0.78
CA LEU A 4 9.67 -8.35 -1.35
C LEU A 4 8.73 -7.59 -0.39
N CYS A 5 7.96 -8.31 0.44
CA CYS A 5 7.12 -7.67 1.46
C CYS A 5 7.95 -7.04 2.59
N ALA A 6 9.08 -7.64 2.97
CA ALA A 6 9.98 -7.06 3.97
C ALA A 6 10.57 -5.74 3.46
N GLU A 7 11.04 -5.70 2.21
CA GLU A 7 11.55 -4.47 1.58
C GLU A 7 10.47 -3.38 1.47
N LEU A 8 9.24 -3.74 1.10
CA LEU A 8 8.13 -2.78 1.06
C LEU A 8 7.84 -2.15 2.43
N ILE A 9 7.83 -2.96 3.49
CA ILE A 9 7.60 -2.47 4.85
C ILE A 9 8.76 -1.60 5.32
N ALA A 10 10.01 -2.02 5.09
CA ALA A 10 11.20 -1.23 5.43
C ALA A 10 11.16 0.14 4.74
N ALA A 11 10.90 0.18 3.42
CA ALA A 11 10.82 1.43 2.68
C ALA A 11 9.72 2.38 3.19
N TRP A 12 8.58 1.86 3.65
CA TRP A 12 7.54 2.69 4.28
C TRP A 12 7.93 3.24 5.65
N LEU A 13 8.61 2.44 6.48
CA LEU A 13 9.04 2.86 7.81
C LEU A 13 10.12 3.95 7.73
N ASP A 14 11.05 3.79 6.81
CA ASP A 14 12.22 4.67 6.67
C ASP A 14 11.99 5.81 5.64
N ASN A 15 10.78 5.88 5.06
CA ASN A 15 10.40 6.84 4.01
C ASN A 15 11.38 6.83 2.82
N GLU A 16 11.84 5.63 2.45
CA GLU A 16 12.68 5.37 1.29
C GLU A 16 11.84 5.23 0.01
N PRO A 17 12.47 5.33 -1.18
CA PRO A 17 11.79 5.04 -2.43
C PRO A 17 11.17 3.63 -2.44
N LEU A 18 9.93 3.52 -2.93
CA LEU A 18 9.24 2.23 -2.99
C LEU A 18 9.97 1.27 -3.95
N PRO A 19 10.15 -0.02 -3.58
CA PRO A 19 10.87 -1.00 -4.41
C PRO A 19 10.05 -1.45 -5.63
N LEU A 20 8.88 -0.87 -5.85
CA LEU A 20 7.89 -1.28 -6.84
C LEU A 20 6.94 -0.12 -7.16
N PRO A 21 6.21 -0.18 -8.30
CA PRO A 21 5.30 0.88 -8.69
C PRO A 21 4.22 1.16 -7.64
N ARG A 22 3.87 2.44 -7.48
CA ARG A 22 2.89 2.90 -6.48
C ARG A 22 1.56 2.14 -6.52
N SER A 23 1.03 1.84 -7.71
CA SER A 23 -0.23 1.10 -7.87
C SER A 23 -0.19 -0.30 -7.25
N VAL A 24 0.96 -0.95 -7.27
CA VAL A 24 1.18 -2.27 -6.67
C VAL A 24 1.34 -2.13 -5.15
N ALA A 25 2.07 -1.12 -4.67
CA ALA A 25 2.21 -0.84 -3.24
C ALA A 25 0.85 -0.57 -2.58
N GLU A 26 0.00 0.22 -3.23
CA GLU A 26 -1.35 0.53 -2.75
C GLU A 26 -2.27 -0.70 -2.78
N ALA A 27 -2.05 -1.63 -3.70
CA ALA A 27 -2.76 -2.91 -3.72
C ALA A 27 -2.36 -3.84 -2.56
N CYS A 28 -1.17 -3.65 -1.97
CA CYS A 28 -0.73 -4.36 -0.77
C CYS A 28 -1.16 -3.66 0.54
N HIS A 29 -1.59 -2.39 0.48
CA HIS A 29 -1.90 -1.61 1.67
C HIS A 29 -3.05 -2.23 2.49
N PRO A 30 -2.93 -2.32 3.83
CA PRO A 30 -3.97 -2.93 4.68
C PRO A 30 -5.35 -2.28 4.48
N ASN A 31 -5.40 -0.95 4.40
CA ASN A 31 -6.66 -0.20 4.25
C ASN A 31 -7.21 -0.14 2.81
N ARG A 32 -6.65 -0.88 1.83
CA ARG A 32 -7.01 -0.72 0.40
C ARG A 32 -8.51 -0.86 0.11
N PHE A 33 -9.23 -1.69 0.86
CA PHE A 33 -10.66 -1.91 0.65
C PHE A 33 -11.52 -0.77 1.22
N ALA A 34 -11.20 -0.32 2.43
CA ALA A 34 -11.86 0.84 3.04
C ALA A 34 -11.63 2.09 2.17
N LEU A 35 -10.38 2.36 1.76
CA LEU A 35 -10.03 3.47 0.88
C LEU A 35 -10.77 3.40 -0.47
N ARG A 36 -10.84 2.22 -1.10
CA ARG A 36 -11.63 2.04 -2.34
C ARG A 36 -13.11 2.34 -2.15
N GLY A 37 -13.67 2.06 -0.97
CA GLY A 37 -15.04 2.44 -0.63
C GLY A 37 -15.20 3.96 -0.55
N LEU A 38 -14.31 4.63 0.16
CA LEU A 38 -14.30 6.08 0.31
C LEU A 38 -14.12 6.82 -1.02
N ILE A 39 -13.16 6.40 -1.85
CA ILE A 39 -12.89 6.99 -3.18
C ILE A 39 -14.14 6.90 -4.09
N ARG A 40 -14.94 5.83 -3.95
CA ARG A 40 -16.19 5.64 -4.71
C ARG A 40 -17.41 6.34 -4.09
N GLY A 41 -17.23 7.12 -3.02
CA GLY A 41 -18.32 7.84 -2.35
C GLY A 41 -19.14 6.98 -1.37
N GLY A 42 -18.63 5.81 -0.96
CA GLY A 42 -19.31 4.88 -0.05
C GLY A 42 -19.17 5.20 1.44
N GLY A 43 -18.48 6.29 1.81
CA GLY A 43 -18.40 6.75 3.20
C GLY A 43 -19.64 7.56 3.55
N LYS A 44 -20.66 6.89 4.10
CA LYS A 44 -21.72 7.53 4.89
C LYS A 44 -21.50 7.24 6.35
#